data_AF-A0A7Y2BKZ7-F1
#
_entry.id   AF-A0A7Y2BKZ7-F1
#
_cell.length_a   1.000
_cell.length_b   1.000
_cell.length_c   1.000
_cell.angle_alpha   90.00
_cell.angle_beta   90.00
_cell.angle_gamma   90.00
#
_symmetry.space_group_name_H-M   'P 1'
#
loop_
_entity.id
_entity.type
_entity.pdbx_description
1 polymer ?
#
loop_
_entity_poly.entity_id
_entity_poly.type
_entity_poly.pdbx_seq_one_letter_code
_entity_poly.pdbx_strand_id
1 'polypeptide(L)'
;GGDLGVFTRERMLPAFSDAAFSLDPGEISQPVETMFGIHVIRVDAREVPAFEDLKESFRNAIMNERIARAESTYVSGIEEPAAVTIAEGALDIARSIADDPGASLPSRATNKPMVEYVGGAFTVGEFREFMQNQSPAYRAQVAEATDGQLETALRGLTRGKLLVERARTEGLEPPAATIDSLRTATRSEIADAARRLGVLGEGASDDPQTTIRTALIEMLKGERDVIPLGQVGFALSERFASRINDDAVGEASRRIEEARTQVPVAPPAIPSVEEPTDSTPSP
;
A
#
# COMPACT_ATOMS: atom_id res chain seq x y z
N GLY A 1 -47.86 -18.50 -14.67
CA GLY A 1 -46.40 -18.51 -14.46
C GLY A 1 -45.78 -17.72 -15.58
N GLY A 2 -44.88 -16.78 -15.28
CA GLY A 2 -44.36 -15.80 -16.24
C GLY A 2 -44.30 -14.36 -15.72
N ASP A 3 -44.75 -14.13 -14.48
CA ASP A 3 -44.58 -12.85 -13.80
C ASP A 3 -43.10 -12.64 -13.43
N LEU A 4 -42.57 -11.47 -13.79
CA LEU A 4 -41.18 -11.06 -13.55
C LEU A 4 -41.06 -10.05 -12.41
N GLY A 5 -42.17 -9.64 -11.80
CA GLY A 5 -42.23 -8.55 -10.83
C GLY A 5 -41.87 -7.19 -11.44
N VAL A 6 -41.67 -6.20 -10.57
CA VAL A 6 -41.29 -4.84 -10.96
C VAL A 6 -39.79 -4.79 -11.26
N PHE A 7 -39.44 -4.27 -12.44
CA PHE A 7 -38.04 -4.12 -12.86
C PHE A 7 -37.78 -2.75 -13.50
N THR A 8 -36.50 -2.33 -13.46
CA THR A 8 -36.02 -1.15 -14.19
C THR A 8 -35.34 -1.56 -15.49
N ARG A 9 -35.18 -0.60 -16.40
CA ARG A 9 -34.67 -0.83 -17.77
C ARG A 9 -33.31 -1.54 -17.78
N GLU A 10 -32.49 -1.31 -16.76
CA GLU A 10 -31.13 -1.83 -16.63
C GLU A 10 -31.08 -3.28 -16.14
N ARG A 11 -32.19 -3.84 -15.63
CA ARG A 11 -32.23 -5.20 -15.07
C ARG A 11 -32.57 -6.28 -16.10
N MET A 12 -33.02 -5.91 -17.30
CA MET A 12 -33.34 -6.84 -18.38
C MET A 12 -32.49 -6.54 -19.61
N LEU A 13 -32.43 -7.52 -20.52
CA LEU A 13 -31.70 -7.36 -21.79
C LEU A 13 -32.28 -6.17 -22.59
N PRO A 14 -31.44 -5.39 -23.30
CA PRO A 14 -31.89 -4.19 -24.01
C PRO A 14 -33.13 -4.41 -24.87
N ALA A 15 -33.14 -5.46 -25.71
CA ALA A 15 -34.28 -5.79 -26.57
C ALA A 15 -35.57 -6.11 -25.79
N PHE A 16 -35.46 -6.77 -24.63
CA PHE A 16 -36.60 -7.08 -23.77
C PHE A 16 -37.13 -5.81 -23.09
N SER A 17 -36.23 -5.02 -22.48
CA SER A 17 -36.57 -3.75 -21.84
C SER A 17 -37.17 -2.76 -22.83
N ASP A 18 -36.60 -2.63 -24.03
CA ASP A 18 -37.12 -1.73 -25.07
C ASP A 18 -38.56 -2.06 -25.43
N ALA A 19 -38.84 -3.34 -25.71
CA ALA A 19 -40.19 -3.80 -26.01
C ALA A 19 -41.14 -3.59 -24.82
N ALA A 20 -40.77 -4.02 -23.61
CA ALA A 20 -41.60 -3.88 -22.42
C ALA A 20 -41.94 -2.42 -22.11
N PHE A 21 -40.97 -1.51 -22.16
CA PHE A 21 -41.20 -0.09 -21.85
C PHE A 21 -41.93 0.67 -22.97
N SER A 22 -42.03 0.10 -24.18
CA SER A 22 -42.82 0.68 -25.28
C SER A 22 -44.31 0.36 -25.22
N LEU A 23 -44.70 -0.70 -24.51
CA LEU A 23 -46.08 -1.20 -24.42
C LEU A 23 -46.90 -0.51 -23.34
N ASP A 24 -48.15 -0.18 -23.64
CA ASP A 24 -49.10 0.28 -22.62
C ASP A 24 -49.54 -0.88 -21.70
N PRO A 25 -49.97 -0.61 -20.44
CA PRO A 25 -50.48 -1.65 -19.56
C PRO A 25 -51.64 -2.44 -20.19
N GLY A 26 -51.52 -3.76 -20.21
CA GLY A 26 -52.42 -4.71 -20.84
C GLY A 26 -52.07 -5.07 -22.29
N GLU A 27 -51.16 -4.33 -22.93
CA GLU A 27 -50.74 -4.57 -24.32
C GLU A 27 -49.73 -5.73 -24.41
N ILE A 28 -49.82 -6.49 -25.51
CA ILE A 28 -48.94 -7.65 -25.79
C ILE A 28 -47.96 -7.28 -26.91
N SER A 29 -46.68 -7.57 -26.71
CA SER A 29 -45.63 -7.31 -27.70
C SER A 29 -45.75 -8.21 -28.93
N GLN A 30 -45.10 -7.77 -30.02
CA GLN A 30 -44.63 -8.69 -31.03
C GLN A 30 -43.57 -9.65 -30.44
N PRO A 31 -43.29 -10.81 -31.06
CA PRO A 31 -42.23 -11.71 -30.60
C PRO A 31 -40.88 -10.99 -30.51
N VAL A 32 -40.29 -10.98 -29.33
CA VAL A 32 -39.00 -10.35 -29.04
C VAL A 32 -37.94 -11.42 -28.95
N GLU A 33 -36.99 -11.40 -29.88
CA GLU A 33 -35.85 -12.32 -29.83
C GLU A 33 -34.77 -11.77 -28.90
N THR A 34 -34.27 -12.62 -28.01
CA THR A 34 -33.09 -12.36 -27.20
C THR A 34 -32.14 -13.56 -27.28
N MET A 35 -30.95 -13.43 -26.68
CA MET A 35 -30.00 -14.55 -26.56
C MET A 35 -30.57 -15.79 -25.84
N PHE A 36 -31.69 -15.65 -25.13
CA PHE A 36 -32.36 -16.74 -24.42
C PHE A 36 -33.57 -17.31 -25.18
N GLY A 37 -33.82 -16.85 -26.41
CA GLY A 37 -34.90 -17.31 -27.28
C GLY A 37 -35.92 -16.23 -27.57
N ILE A 38 -37.14 -16.65 -27.90
CA ILE A 38 -38.23 -15.76 -28.30
C ILE A 38 -39.17 -15.54 -27.12
N HIS A 39 -39.47 -14.29 -26.83
CA HIS A 39 -40.31 -13.85 -25.72
C HIS A 39 -41.55 -13.13 -26.25
N VAL A 40 -42.68 -13.32 -25.56
CA VAL A 40 -43.89 -12.51 -25.75
C VAL A 40 -44.16 -11.82 -24.42
N ILE A 41 -44.24 -10.49 -24.46
CA ILE A 41 -44.26 -9.64 -23.28
C ILE A 41 -45.64 -9.02 -23.14
N ARG A 42 -46.16 -8.96 -21.92
CA ARG A 42 -47.31 -8.13 -21.57
C ARG A 42 -46.96 -7.31 -20.33
N VAL A 43 -47.24 -6.01 -20.36
CA VAL A 43 -47.03 -5.14 -19.19
C VAL A 43 -48.30 -5.14 -18.37
N ASP A 44 -48.28 -5.62 -17.14
CA ASP A 44 -49.49 -5.64 -16.30
C ASP A 44 -49.69 -4.30 -15.57
N ALA A 45 -48.61 -3.64 -15.12
CA ALA A 45 -48.66 -2.34 -14.45
C ALA A 45 -47.38 -1.52 -14.68
N ARG A 46 -47.48 -0.20 -14.53
CA ARG A 46 -46.33 0.72 -14.50
C ARG A 46 -46.32 1.45 -13.16
N GLU A 47 -45.26 1.23 -12.40
CA GLU A 47 -45.02 1.94 -11.14
C GLU A 47 -43.95 3.00 -11.36
N VAL A 48 -44.35 4.27 -11.24
CA VAL A 48 -43.40 5.39 -11.20
C VAL A 48 -43.38 5.89 -9.76
N PRO A 49 -42.27 5.70 -9.02
CA PRO A 49 -42.15 6.23 -7.67
C PRO A 49 -42.37 7.75 -7.67
N ALA A 50 -42.94 8.29 -6.60
CA ALA A 50 -43.11 9.73 -6.51
C ALA A 50 -41.75 10.42 -6.51
N PHE A 51 -41.66 11.60 -7.12
CA PHE A 51 -40.40 12.35 -7.16
C PHE A 51 -39.83 12.58 -5.76
N GLU A 52 -40.67 12.88 -4.76
CA GLU A 52 -40.23 13.10 -3.38
C GLU A 52 -39.55 11.86 -2.77
N ASP A 53 -39.95 10.64 -3.16
CA ASP A 53 -39.32 9.39 -2.69
C ASP A 53 -37.94 9.16 -3.32
N LEU A 54 -37.71 9.68 -4.53
CA LEU A 54 -36.46 9.55 -5.27
C LEU A 54 -35.53 10.76 -5.13
N LYS A 55 -36.02 11.86 -4.58
CA LYS A 55 -35.32 13.15 -4.55
C LYS A 55 -33.98 13.07 -3.84
N GLU A 56 -33.92 12.41 -2.69
CA GLU A 56 -32.69 12.27 -1.92
C GLU A 56 -31.68 11.34 -2.60
N SER A 57 -32.14 10.18 -3.08
CA SER A 57 -31.26 9.23 -3.77
C SER A 57 -30.70 9.82 -5.07
N PHE A 58 -31.53 10.53 -5.84
CA PHE A 58 -31.11 11.25 -7.04
C PHE A 58 -30.14 12.39 -6.70
N ARG A 59 -30.45 13.20 -5.68
CA ARG A 59 -29.54 14.27 -5.22
C ARG A 59 -28.18 13.69 -4.83
N ASN A 60 -28.14 12.60 -4.08
CA ASN A 60 -26.91 11.96 -3.65
C ASN A 60 -26.13 11.38 -4.85
N ALA A 61 -26.82 10.75 -5.81
CA ALA A 61 -26.20 10.26 -7.04
C ALA A 61 -25.53 11.38 -7.83
N ILE A 62 -26.24 12.49 -8.08
CA ILE A 62 -25.70 13.65 -8.79
C ILE A 62 -24.57 14.32 -7.98
N MET A 63 -24.69 14.39 -6.66
CA MET A 63 -23.63 14.95 -5.81
C MET A 63 -22.36 14.11 -5.91
N ASN A 64 -22.46 12.80 -5.80
CA ASN A 64 -21.33 11.88 -5.90
C ASN A 64 -20.67 11.94 -7.29
N GLU A 65 -21.47 12.00 -8.36
CA GLU A 65 -20.95 12.17 -9.73
C GLU A 65 -20.17 13.48 -9.88
N ARG A 66 -20.71 14.59 -9.34
CA ARG A 66 -20.05 15.89 -9.40
C ARG A 66 -18.77 15.94 -8.58
N ILE A 67 -18.76 15.33 -7.39
CA ILE A 67 -17.56 15.22 -6.56
C ILE A 67 -16.49 14.41 -7.30
N ALA A 68 -16.83 13.23 -7.82
CA ALA A 68 -15.89 12.41 -8.55
C ALA A 68 -15.30 13.13 -9.78
N ARG A 69 -16.12 13.87 -10.52
CA ARG A 69 -15.66 14.70 -11.65
C ARG A 69 -14.72 15.82 -11.20
N ALA A 70 -15.07 16.52 -10.11
CA ALA A 70 -14.26 17.61 -9.58
C ALA A 70 -12.90 17.09 -9.07
N GLU A 71 -12.90 15.99 -8.32
CA GLU A 71 -11.68 15.32 -7.83
C GLU A 71 -10.79 14.88 -8.99
N SER A 72 -11.35 14.20 -9.99
CA SER A 72 -10.60 13.77 -11.18
C SER A 72 -9.98 14.95 -11.93
N THR A 73 -10.73 16.04 -12.10
CA THR A 73 -10.24 17.25 -12.76
C THR A 73 -9.11 17.91 -11.95
N TYR A 74 -9.28 18.00 -10.63
CA TYR A 74 -8.30 18.60 -9.73
C TYR A 74 -7.01 17.80 -9.69
N VAL A 75 -7.10 16.47 -9.53
CA VAL A 75 -5.95 15.56 -9.53
C VAL A 75 -5.20 15.64 -10.86
N SER A 76 -5.92 15.61 -12.00
CA SER A 76 -5.28 15.73 -13.32
C SER A 76 -4.56 17.07 -13.48
N GLY A 77 -5.14 18.16 -12.96
CA GLY A 77 -4.51 19.48 -12.94
C GLY A 77 -3.23 19.56 -12.09
N ILE A 78 -2.96 18.56 -11.24
CA ILE A 78 -1.72 18.42 -10.46
C ILE A 78 -0.76 17.45 -11.15
N GLU A 79 -1.26 16.32 -11.62
CA GLU A 79 -0.43 15.25 -12.21
C GLU A 79 0.12 15.61 -13.60
N GLU A 80 -0.67 16.27 -14.45
CA GLU A 80 -0.23 16.62 -15.81
C GLU A 80 0.98 17.57 -15.79
N PRO A 81 0.98 18.69 -15.03
CA PRO A 81 2.16 19.55 -14.95
C PRO A 81 3.35 18.88 -14.23
N ALA A 82 3.09 17.91 -13.36
CA ALA A 82 4.13 17.20 -12.64
C ALA A 82 4.92 16.24 -13.55
N ALA A 83 4.44 15.88 -14.74
CA ALA A 83 5.14 15.03 -15.71
C ALA A 83 5.77 13.77 -15.08
N VAL A 84 4.92 12.98 -14.38
CA VAL A 84 5.34 11.83 -13.58
C VAL A 84 5.93 10.71 -14.45
N THR A 85 7.17 10.32 -14.17
CA THR A 85 7.91 9.27 -14.89
C THR A 85 8.46 8.22 -13.92
N ILE A 86 8.35 6.94 -14.27
CA ILE A 86 8.90 5.84 -13.46
C ILE A 86 10.35 5.60 -13.85
N ALA A 87 11.24 5.55 -12.86
CA ALA A 87 12.66 5.33 -13.08
C ALA A 87 12.94 3.88 -13.52
N GLU A 88 14.00 3.71 -14.30
CA GLU A 88 14.42 2.39 -14.75
C GLU A 88 14.78 1.47 -13.57
N GLY A 89 14.25 0.24 -13.61
CA GLY A 89 14.43 -0.76 -12.55
C GLY A 89 13.65 -0.46 -11.26
N ALA A 90 12.80 0.58 -11.22
CA ALA A 90 12.00 0.90 -10.03
C ALA A 90 11.04 -0.23 -9.65
N LEU A 91 10.52 -0.99 -10.61
CA LEU A 91 9.58 -2.08 -10.35
C LEU A 91 10.26 -3.27 -9.65
N ASP A 92 11.46 -3.63 -10.08
CA ASP A 92 12.24 -4.70 -9.44
C ASP A 92 12.68 -4.30 -8.03
N ILE A 93 13.06 -3.03 -7.87
CA ILE A 93 13.35 -2.46 -6.55
C ILE A 93 12.09 -2.52 -5.67
N ALA A 94 10.91 -2.18 -6.21
CA ALA A 94 9.66 -2.23 -5.45
C ALA A 94 9.37 -3.65 -4.94
N ARG A 95 9.55 -4.67 -5.78
CA ARG A 95 9.38 -6.08 -5.37
C ARG A 95 10.39 -6.50 -4.30
N SER A 96 11.66 -6.15 -4.50
CA SER A 96 12.72 -6.47 -3.53
C SER A 96 12.48 -5.82 -2.17
N ILE A 97 12.03 -4.56 -2.15
CA ILE A 97 11.69 -3.85 -0.91
C ILE A 97 10.41 -4.39 -0.28
N ALA A 98 9.45 -4.87 -1.07
CA ALA A 98 8.25 -5.51 -0.55
C ALA A 98 8.57 -6.82 0.18
N ASP A 99 9.51 -7.61 -0.35
CA ASP A 99 9.97 -8.87 0.23
C ASP A 99 10.71 -8.65 1.57
N ASP A 100 11.71 -7.75 1.56
CA ASP A 100 12.45 -7.37 2.77
C ASP A 100 12.49 -5.83 2.97
N PRO A 101 11.44 -5.24 3.54
CA PRO A 101 11.43 -3.80 3.84
C PRO A 101 12.30 -3.45 5.06
N GLY A 102 12.75 -4.45 5.82
CA GLY A 102 13.63 -4.27 6.98
C GLY A 102 15.11 -4.13 6.60
N ALA A 103 15.45 -4.43 5.35
CA ALA A 103 16.82 -4.35 4.84
C ALA A 103 17.44 -2.96 5.08
N SER A 104 18.60 -2.95 5.72
CA SER A 104 19.41 -1.75 5.87
C SER A 104 20.00 -1.36 4.51
N LEU A 105 19.65 -0.18 4.02
CA LEU A 105 20.17 0.34 2.74
C LEU A 105 21.10 1.52 2.99
N PRO A 106 22.23 1.63 2.28
CA PRO A 106 23.07 2.81 2.34
C PRO A 106 22.30 4.06 1.88
N SER A 107 22.68 5.23 2.38
CA SER A 107 21.98 6.50 2.12
C SER A 107 21.80 6.78 0.62
N ARG A 108 22.81 6.45 -0.19
CA ARG A 108 22.75 6.58 -1.65
C ARG A 108 21.62 5.74 -2.27
N ALA A 109 21.39 4.52 -1.78
CA ALA A 109 20.33 3.65 -2.29
C ALA A 109 18.96 4.15 -1.82
N THR A 110 18.85 4.58 -0.57
CA THR A 110 17.63 5.18 -0.01
C THR A 110 17.19 6.42 -0.80
N ASN A 111 18.14 7.28 -1.21
CA ASN A 111 17.84 8.50 -1.95
C ASN A 111 17.63 8.29 -3.47
N LYS A 112 17.72 7.06 -3.98
CA LYS A 112 17.53 6.79 -5.40
C LYS A 112 16.07 7.06 -5.78
N PRO A 113 15.78 7.78 -6.88
CA PRO A 113 14.41 7.99 -7.34
C PRO A 113 13.81 6.69 -7.87
N MET A 114 12.56 6.42 -7.50
CA MET A 114 11.70 5.38 -8.11
C MET A 114 10.69 6.00 -9.07
N VAL A 115 10.21 7.20 -8.75
CA VAL A 115 9.36 8.01 -9.61
C VAL A 115 9.87 9.44 -9.60
N GLU A 116 10.07 10.02 -10.75
CA GLU A 116 10.52 11.40 -10.95
C GLU A 116 9.35 12.28 -11.40
N TYR A 117 9.32 13.53 -10.93
CA TYR A 117 8.34 14.52 -11.35
C TYR A 117 8.93 15.94 -11.25
N VAL A 118 8.26 16.91 -11.87
CA VAL A 118 8.68 18.31 -11.82
C VAL A 118 8.65 18.82 -10.38
N GLY A 119 9.83 19.12 -9.84
CA GLY A 119 10.00 19.62 -8.48
C GLY A 119 10.48 18.60 -7.45
N GLY A 120 10.62 17.31 -7.82
CA GLY A 120 11.10 16.31 -6.88
C GLY A 120 11.07 14.87 -7.38
N ALA A 121 11.14 13.95 -6.42
CA ALA A 121 11.04 12.53 -6.68
C ALA A 121 10.35 11.81 -5.52
N PHE A 122 9.80 10.64 -5.81
CA PHE A 122 9.44 9.61 -4.84
C PHE A 122 10.55 8.56 -4.84
N THR A 123 11.15 8.33 -3.68
CA THR A 123 12.43 7.62 -3.54
C THR A 123 12.27 6.20 -2.99
N VAL A 124 13.33 5.39 -3.11
CA VAL A 124 13.40 4.05 -2.51
C VAL A 124 13.19 4.10 -1.00
N GLY A 125 13.70 5.14 -0.33
CA GLY A 125 13.51 5.33 1.10
C GLY A 125 12.05 5.49 1.50
N GLU A 126 11.32 6.35 0.79
CA GLU A 126 9.90 6.61 1.03
C GLU A 126 9.05 5.37 0.72
N PHE A 127 9.38 4.64 -0.35
CA PHE A 127 8.71 3.38 -0.65
C PHE A 127 8.97 2.32 0.43
N ARG A 128 10.22 2.18 0.89
CA ARG A 128 10.57 1.25 1.97
C ARG A 128 9.81 1.59 3.24
N GLU A 129 9.76 2.86 3.63
CA GLU A 129 9.00 3.31 4.80
C GLU A 129 7.51 2.98 4.66
N PHE A 130 6.93 3.25 3.49
CA PHE A 130 5.56 2.87 3.20
C PHE A 130 5.35 1.36 3.43
N MET A 131 6.23 0.52 2.88
CA MET A 131 6.17 -0.93 2.98
C MET A 131 6.39 -1.48 4.39
N GLN A 132 7.25 -0.84 5.20
CA GLN A 132 7.47 -1.21 6.61
C GLN A 132 6.20 -1.07 7.45
N ASN A 133 5.30 -0.17 7.06
CA ASN A 133 4.03 0.08 7.74
C ASN A 133 2.87 -0.75 7.18
N GLN A 134 3.12 -1.64 6.22
CA GLN A 134 2.10 -2.51 5.65
C GLN A 134 2.08 -3.90 6.29
N SER A 135 0.92 -4.55 6.22
CA SER A 135 0.77 -5.93 6.71
C SER A 135 1.60 -6.91 5.88
N PRO A 136 2.06 -8.04 6.45
CA PRO A 136 2.77 -9.08 5.69
C PRO A 136 2.01 -9.56 4.45
N ALA A 137 0.68 -9.66 4.52
CA ALA A 137 -0.15 -10.05 3.38
C ALA A 137 -0.11 -9.02 2.24
N TYR A 138 -0.20 -7.73 2.57
CA TYR A 138 -0.08 -6.67 1.56
C TYR A 138 1.32 -6.65 0.94
N ARG A 139 2.37 -6.85 1.74
CA ARG A 139 3.74 -6.94 1.25
C ARG A 139 3.94 -8.08 0.24
N ALA A 140 3.44 -9.27 0.55
CA ALA A 140 3.47 -10.41 -0.37
C ALA A 140 2.72 -10.10 -1.68
N GLN A 141 1.55 -9.44 -1.59
CA GLN A 141 0.80 -9.02 -2.78
C GLN A 141 1.61 -8.06 -3.68
N VAL A 142 2.36 -7.13 -3.08
CA VAL A 142 3.22 -6.20 -3.84
C VAL A 142 4.41 -6.94 -4.46
N ALA A 143 5.02 -7.89 -3.75
CA ALA A 143 6.14 -8.69 -4.26
C ALA A 143 5.74 -9.52 -5.50
N GLU A 144 4.50 -10.01 -5.53
CA GLU A 144 3.94 -10.82 -6.63
C GLU A 144 3.21 -9.97 -7.71
N ALA A 145 3.10 -8.65 -7.52
CA ALA A 145 2.35 -7.80 -8.41
C ALA A 145 2.97 -7.73 -9.82
N THR A 146 2.11 -7.66 -10.83
CA THR A 146 2.50 -7.41 -12.22
C THR A 146 3.08 -6.01 -12.40
N ASP A 147 3.85 -5.80 -13.48
CA ASP A 147 4.46 -4.48 -13.76
C ASP A 147 3.41 -3.36 -13.81
N GLY A 148 2.27 -3.59 -14.48
CA GLY A 148 1.20 -2.59 -14.56
C GLY A 148 0.55 -2.28 -13.21
N GLN A 149 0.43 -3.26 -12.32
CA GLN A 149 -0.07 -3.05 -10.96
C GLN A 149 0.92 -2.23 -10.13
N LEU A 150 2.22 -2.53 -10.23
CA LEU A 150 3.27 -1.78 -9.54
C LEU A 150 3.40 -0.35 -10.06
N GLU A 151 3.35 -0.15 -11.38
CA GLU A 151 3.33 1.18 -11.98
C GLU A 151 2.14 2.00 -11.47
N THR A 152 0.95 1.41 -11.45
CA THR A 152 -0.26 2.06 -10.92
C THR A 152 -0.09 2.42 -9.44
N ALA A 153 0.47 1.50 -8.64
CA ALA A 153 0.71 1.73 -7.22
C ALA A 153 1.73 2.86 -6.98
N LEU A 154 2.87 2.85 -7.68
CA LEU A 154 3.91 3.88 -7.56
C LEU A 154 3.40 5.26 -7.99
N ARG A 155 2.62 5.34 -9.07
CA ARG A 155 1.93 6.58 -9.48
C ARG A 155 0.94 7.03 -8.42
N GLY A 156 0.16 6.11 -7.86
CA GLY A 156 -0.79 6.41 -6.78
C GLY A 156 -0.14 6.97 -5.51
N LEU A 157 1.01 6.41 -5.11
CA LEU A 157 1.80 6.91 -3.98
C LEU A 157 2.39 8.30 -4.29
N THR A 158 2.92 8.48 -5.50
CA THR A 158 3.47 9.77 -5.96
C THR A 158 2.39 10.84 -6.00
N ARG A 159 1.17 10.51 -6.47
CA ARG A 159 0.00 11.39 -6.41
C ARG A 159 -0.32 11.82 -4.98
N GLY A 160 -0.31 10.87 -4.04
CA GLY A 160 -0.53 11.17 -2.63
C GLY A 160 0.47 12.21 -2.11
N LYS A 161 1.76 12.04 -2.45
CA LYS A 161 2.81 13.00 -2.12
C LYS A 161 2.55 14.38 -2.72
N LEU A 162 2.24 14.45 -4.02
CA LEU A 162 1.94 15.71 -4.72
C LEU A 162 0.73 16.44 -4.11
N LEU A 163 -0.32 15.71 -3.73
CA LEU A 163 -1.49 16.28 -3.05
C LEU A 163 -1.15 16.87 -1.69
N VAL A 164 -0.30 16.19 -0.90
CA VAL A 164 0.17 16.70 0.40
C VAL A 164 1.02 17.96 0.21
N GLU A 165 1.91 17.98 -0.78
CA GLU A 165 2.71 19.17 -1.11
C GLU A 165 1.85 20.34 -1.59
N ARG A 166 0.83 20.06 -2.40
CA ARG A 166 -0.15 21.06 -2.84
C ARG A 166 -0.94 21.63 -1.67
N ALA A 167 -1.45 20.77 -0.79
CA ALA A 167 -2.18 21.19 0.40
C ALA A 167 -1.33 22.12 1.27
N ARG A 168 -0.06 21.78 1.51
CA ARG A 168 0.88 22.64 2.25
C ARG A 168 1.10 24.00 1.57
N THR A 169 1.22 24.01 0.24
CA THR A 169 1.41 25.25 -0.54
C THR A 169 0.17 26.15 -0.47
N GLU A 170 -1.02 25.57 -0.38
CA GLU A 170 -2.29 26.30 -0.21
C GLU A 170 -2.59 26.66 1.26
N GLY A 171 -1.70 26.33 2.20
CA GLY A 171 -1.90 26.58 3.63
C GLY A 171 -2.97 25.70 4.26
N LEU A 172 -3.31 24.57 3.63
CA LEU A 172 -4.20 23.57 4.18
C LEU A 172 -3.41 22.70 5.16
N GLU A 173 -3.66 22.92 6.45
CA GLU A 173 -3.11 22.11 7.53
C GLU A 173 -4.20 21.24 8.17
N PRO A 174 -3.84 20.08 8.76
CA PRO A 174 -4.77 19.32 9.58
C PRO A 174 -5.36 20.18 10.71
N PRO A 175 -6.60 19.92 11.16
CA PRO A 175 -7.20 20.66 12.27
C PRO A 175 -6.32 20.65 13.52
N ALA A 176 -6.31 21.74 14.29
CA ALA A 176 -5.51 21.85 15.51
C ALA A 176 -5.74 20.68 16.49
N ALA A 177 -6.99 20.22 16.62
CA ALA A 177 -7.33 19.05 17.44
C ALA A 177 -6.63 17.76 16.95
N THR A 178 -6.51 17.57 15.64
CA THR A 178 -5.75 16.45 15.05
C THR A 178 -4.27 16.58 15.37
N ILE A 179 -3.69 17.77 15.22
CA ILE A 179 -2.29 18.03 15.53
C ILE A 179 -1.99 17.79 17.02
N ASP A 180 -2.86 18.23 17.92
CA ASP A 180 -2.69 18.05 19.36
C ASP A 180 -2.83 16.58 19.77
N SER A 181 -3.75 15.84 19.13
CA SER A 181 -3.86 14.39 19.30
C SER A 181 -2.58 13.68 18.87
N LEU A 182 -2.04 14.02 17.69
CA LEU A 182 -0.77 13.47 17.19
C LEU A 182 0.40 13.78 18.12
N ARG A 183 0.51 15.04 18.58
CA ARG A 183 1.55 15.44 19.55
C ARG A 183 1.47 14.65 20.85
N THR A 184 0.25 14.42 21.33
CA THR A 184 0.03 13.64 22.55
C THR A 184 0.44 12.19 22.36
N ALA A 185 0.03 11.57 21.25
CA ALA A 185 0.43 10.20 20.89
C ALA A 185 1.95 10.07 20.78
N THR A 186 2.61 10.96 20.03
CA THR A 186 4.07 10.99 19.88
C THR A 186 4.79 11.15 21.22
N ARG A 187 4.31 12.05 22.10
CA ARG A 187 4.90 12.20 23.44
C ARG A 187 4.75 10.94 24.28
N SER A 188 3.60 10.28 24.22
CA SER A 188 3.38 9.02 24.93
C SER A 188 4.36 7.95 24.44
N GLU A 189 4.49 7.80 23.12
CA GLU A 189 5.40 6.82 22.51
C GLU A 189 6.86 7.05 22.89
N ILE A 190 7.32 8.31 22.87
CA ILE A 190 8.68 8.67 23.34
C ILE A 190 8.84 8.36 24.83
N ALA A 191 7.85 8.71 25.65
CA ALA A 191 7.91 8.47 27.09
C ALA A 191 7.90 6.97 27.43
N ASP A 192 7.14 6.17 26.69
CA ASP A 192 7.13 4.70 26.79
C ASP A 192 8.49 4.11 26.40
N ALA A 193 9.08 4.57 25.30
CA ALA A 193 10.41 4.13 24.88
C ALA A 193 11.49 4.52 25.91
N ALA A 194 11.46 5.76 26.43
CA ALA A 194 12.38 6.24 27.45
C ALA A 194 12.26 5.44 28.76
N ARG A 195 11.04 5.07 29.17
CA ARG A 195 10.80 4.19 30.32
C ARG A 195 11.37 2.80 30.11
N ARG A 196 11.18 2.20 28.94
CA ARG A 196 11.75 0.88 28.60
C ARG A 196 13.28 0.89 28.54
N LEU A 197 13.87 2.02 28.15
CA LEU A 197 15.32 2.25 28.18
C LEU A 197 15.84 2.50 29.60
N GLY A 198 14.99 2.80 30.59
CA GLY A 198 15.40 3.15 31.95
C GLY A 198 15.88 4.60 32.09
N VAL A 199 15.57 5.45 31.12
CA VAL A 199 15.95 6.87 31.09
C VAL A 199 14.88 7.77 31.71
N LEU A 200 13.67 7.24 31.88
CA LEU A 200 12.53 7.94 32.47
C LEU A 200 11.80 6.99 33.43
N GLY A 201 11.24 7.51 34.54
CA GLY A 201 10.50 6.72 35.54
C GLY A 201 11.22 6.57 36.87
N GLU A 202 10.65 5.79 37.78
CA GLU A 202 11.29 5.50 39.07
C GLU A 202 12.58 4.68 38.88
N GLY A 203 13.67 5.14 39.50
CA GLY A 203 14.99 4.51 39.35
C GLY A 203 15.73 4.88 38.07
N ALA A 204 15.27 5.90 37.33
CA ALA A 204 16.00 6.43 36.18
C ALA A 204 17.41 6.90 36.59
N SER A 205 18.40 6.58 35.76
CA SER A 205 19.78 6.98 36.01
C SER A 205 19.97 8.48 35.87
N ASP A 206 20.82 9.07 36.71
CA ASP A 206 21.34 10.42 36.54
C ASP A 206 22.27 10.55 35.31
N ASP A 207 22.68 9.42 34.71
CA ASP A 207 23.42 9.37 33.45
C ASP A 207 22.63 8.64 32.34
N PRO A 208 21.69 9.34 31.68
CA PRO A 208 20.94 8.84 30.54
C PRO A 208 21.81 8.27 29.41
N GLN A 209 23.00 8.85 29.17
CA GLN A 209 23.84 8.44 28.04
C GLN A 209 24.42 7.05 28.27
N THR A 210 24.92 6.78 29.48
CA THR A 210 25.42 5.46 29.85
C THR A 210 24.29 4.44 29.85
N THR A 211 23.11 4.79 30.39
CA THR A 211 21.93 3.90 30.37
C THR A 211 21.52 3.51 28.96
N ILE A 212 21.44 4.47 28.03
CA ILE A 212 21.12 4.19 26.63
C ILE A 212 22.20 3.32 25.98
N ARG A 213 23.50 3.62 26.21
CA ARG A 213 24.61 2.83 25.66
C ARG A 213 24.54 1.38 26.12
N THR A 214 24.33 1.15 27.41
CA THR A 214 24.20 -0.20 27.99
C THR A 214 23.01 -0.94 27.39
N ALA A 215 21.83 -0.29 27.32
CA ALA A 215 20.64 -0.88 26.72
C ALA A 215 20.86 -1.30 25.25
N LEU A 216 21.58 -0.47 24.46
CA LEU A 216 21.92 -0.80 23.08
C LEU A 216 22.86 -2.02 22.99
N ILE A 217 23.84 -2.14 23.89
CA ILE A 217 24.76 -3.29 23.93
C ILE A 217 23.99 -4.57 24.31
N GLU A 218 23.09 -4.51 25.30
CA GLU A 218 22.23 -5.65 25.68
C GLU A 218 21.33 -6.10 24.53
N MET A 219 20.76 -5.16 23.76
CA MET A 219 19.98 -5.48 22.56
C MET A 219 20.81 -6.22 21.51
N LEU A 220 22.06 -5.78 21.30
CA LEU A 220 22.99 -6.43 20.37
C LEU A 220 23.42 -7.82 20.83
N LYS A 221 23.48 -8.06 22.14
CA LYS A 221 23.70 -9.39 22.72
C LYS A 221 22.49 -10.30 22.65
N GLY A 222 21.30 -9.74 22.39
CA GLY A 222 20.03 -10.47 22.51
C GLY A 222 19.57 -10.67 23.95
N GLU A 223 20.16 -9.93 24.89
CA GLU A 223 19.76 -9.92 26.31
C GLU A 223 18.54 -9.00 26.52
N ARG A 224 18.22 -8.16 25.54
CA ARG A 224 17.10 -7.22 25.57
C ARG A 224 16.43 -7.13 24.20
N ASP A 225 15.11 -6.99 24.21
CA ASP A 225 14.34 -6.76 22.98
C ASP A 225 14.59 -5.36 22.42
N VAL A 226 14.55 -5.25 21.09
CA VAL A 226 14.60 -3.95 20.40
C VAL A 226 13.36 -3.14 20.78
N ILE A 227 13.57 -1.91 21.22
CA ILE A 227 12.48 -0.99 21.57
C ILE A 227 12.04 -0.27 20.29
N PRO A 228 10.83 -0.52 19.78
CA PRO A 228 10.34 0.17 18.60
C PRO A 228 10.08 1.63 18.94
N LEU A 229 10.55 2.53 18.06
CA LEU A 229 10.26 3.98 18.13
C LEU A 229 9.16 4.39 17.14
N GLY A 230 8.52 3.41 16.49
CA GLY A 230 7.49 3.62 15.47
C GLY A 230 7.84 4.72 14.47
N GLN A 231 6.87 5.59 14.20
CA GLN A 231 7.02 6.75 13.29
C GLN A 231 7.96 7.81 13.85
N VAL A 232 8.13 7.86 15.17
CA VAL A 232 8.97 8.85 15.84
C VAL A 232 10.44 8.60 15.54
N GLY A 233 10.87 7.33 15.45
CA GLY A 233 12.24 6.97 15.11
C GLY A 233 12.70 7.59 13.80
N PHE A 234 11.83 7.59 12.78
CA PHE A 234 12.11 8.20 11.48
C PHE A 234 12.23 9.73 11.58
N ALA A 235 11.24 10.40 12.18
CA ALA A 235 11.27 11.86 12.35
C ALA A 235 12.50 12.33 13.15
N LEU A 236 12.96 11.53 14.11
CA LEU A 236 14.20 11.78 14.84
C LEU A 236 15.43 11.60 13.93
N SER A 237 15.44 10.61 13.04
CA SER A 237 16.56 10.36 12.12
C SER A 237 16.74 11.44 11.05
N GLU A 238 15.66 12.08 10.59
CA GLU A 238 15.75 13.23 9.69
C GLU A 238 16.28 14.48 10.40
N ARG A 239 15.88 14.67 11.66
CA ARG A 239 16.18 15.89 12.41
C ARG A 239 17.54 15.86 13.10
N PHE A 240 18.01 14.69 13.51
CA PHE A 240 19.24 14.52 14.28
C PHE A 240 20.24 13.68 13.51
N ALA A 241 21.50 14.13 13.49
CA ALA A 241 22.58 13.36 12.87
C ALA A 241 22.77 12.02 13.61
N SER A 242 22.65 10.92 12.88
CA SER A 242 22.99 9.59 13.38
C SER A 242 24.50 9.43 13.50
N ARG A 243 24.96 8.80 14.57
CA ARG A 243 26.35 8.38 14.73
C ARG A 243 26.43 6.86 14.89
N ILE A 244 27.44 6.25 14.31
CA ILE A 244 27.76 4.85 14.56
C ILE A 244 28.35 4.75 15.97
N ASN A 245 27.91 3.76 16.73
CA ASN A 245 28.49 3.45 18.03
C ASN A 245 29.57 2.39 17.81
N ASP A 246 30.85 2.77 17.91
CA ASP A 246 31.98 1.90 17.57
C ASP A 246 32.01 0.62 18.43
N ASP A 247 31.64 0.70 19.71
CA ASP A 247 31.55 -0.47 20.59
C ASP A 247 30.50 -1.48 20.10
N ALA A 248 29.36 -0.95 19.65
CA ALA A 248 28.28 -1.76 19.10
C ALA A 248 28.68 -2.45 17.80
N VAL A 249 29.54 -1.83 16.99
CA VAL A 249 30.04 -2.44 15.74
C VAL A 249 30.89 -3.67 16.03
N GLY A 250 31.78 -3.59 17.03
CA GLY A 250 32.59 -4.74 17.44
C GLY A 250 31.72 -5.92 17.88
N GLU A 251 30.71 -5.64 18.70
CA GLU A 251 29.81 -6.67 19.21
C GLU A 251 28.88 -7.26 18.13
N ALA A 252 28.35 -6.41 17.24
CA ALA A 252 27.57 -6.86 16.10
C ALA A 252 28.40 -7.77 15.17
N SER A 253 29.66 -7.40 14.91
CA SER A 253 30.59 -8.18 14.09
C SER A 253 30.85 -9.56 14.71
N ARG A 254 31.08 -9.62 16.02
CA ARG A 254 31.26 -10.88 16.76
C ARG A 254 30.03 -11.79 16.64
N ARG A 255 28.83 -11.24 16.80
CA ARG A 255 27.57 -12.00 16.70
C ARG A 255 27.32 -12.53 15.30
N ILE A 256 27.66 -11.77 14.26
CA ILE A 256 27.58 -12.23 12.87
C ILE A 256 28.53 -13.42 12.64
N GLU A 257 29.74 -13.36 13.18
CA GLU A 257 30.71 -14.45 13.08
C GLU A 257 30.22 -15.71 13.80
N GLU A 258 29.68 -15.57 15.01
CA GLU A 258 29.09 -16.67 15.79
C GLU A 258 27.90 -17.32 15.07
N ALA A 259 27.01 -16.51 14.50
CA ALA A 259 25.88 -16.99 13.71
C ALA A 259 26.34 -17.75 12.45
N ARG A 260 27.39 -17.27 11.78
CA ARG A 260 27.99 -17.96 10.62
C ARG A 260 28.60 -19.30 10.99
N THR A 261 29.22 -19.42 12.16
CA THR A 261 29.75 -20.70 12.65
C THR A 261 28.67 -21.72 13.06
N GLN A 262 27.43 -21.28 13.30
CA GLN A 262 26.31 -22.16 13.69
C GLN A 262 25.50 -22.69 12.51
N VAL A 263 25.63 -22.10 11.31
CA VAL A 263 25.00 -22.61 10.08
C VAL A 263 25.97 -23.57 9.39
N PRO A 264 25.70 -24.89 9.30
CA PRO A 264 26.55 -25.80 8.56
C PRO A 264 26.50 -25.41 7.08
N VAL A 265 27.64 -24.99 6.52
CA VAL A 265 27.80 -24.86 5.07
C VAL A 265 27.78 -26.28 4.49
N ALA A 266 26.62 -26.72 4.02
CA ALA A 266 26.54 -27.92 3.19
C ALA A 266 27.31 -27.63 1.88
N PRO A 267 28.32 -28.43 1.52
CA PRO A 267 28.99 -28.25 0.24
C PRO A 267 27.97 -28.46 -0.90
N PRO A 268 28.03 -27.68 -1.99
CA PRO A 268 27.12 -27.84 -3.10
C PRO A 268 27.22 -29.27 -3.65
N ALA A 269 26.09 -29.95 -3.75
CA ALA A 269 26.02 -31.27 -4.35
C ALA A 269 26.43 -31.16 -5.82
N ILE A 270 27.58 -31.75 -6.17
CA ILE A 270 27.97 -31.94 -7.56
C ILE A 270 27.02 -33.00 -8.13
N PRO A 271 26.22 -32.73 -9.17
CA PRO A 271 25.38 -33.74 -9.77
C PRO A 271 26.27 -34.82 -10.40
N SER A 272 26.07 -36.07 -9.98
CA SER A 272 26.71 -37.24 -10.58
C SER A 272 26.30 -37.36 -12.04
N VAL A 273 27.27 -37.30 -12.94
CA VAL A 273 27.07 -37.61 -14.36
C VAL A 273 26.88 -39.12 -14.48
N GLU A 274 25.69 -39.56 -14.87
CA GLU A 274 25.45 -40.95 -15.28
C GLU A 274 26.29 -41.26 -16.53
N GLU A 275 27.20 -42.22 -16.42
CA GLU A 275 27.90 -42.79 -17.57
C GLU A 275 26.91 -43.57 -18.45
N PRO A 276 26.92 -43.39 -19.78
CA PRO A 276 26.05 -44.14 -20.67
C PRO A 276 26.52 -45.60 -20.76
N THR A 277 25.67 -46.53 -20.38
CA THR A 277 25.90 -47.97 -20.53
C THR A 277 25.75 -48.39 -22.00
N ASP A 278 26.88 -48.50 -22.68
CA ASP A 278 26.98 -49.13 -23.99
C ASP A 278 26.65 -50.63 -23.87
N SER A 279 25.57 -51.04 -24.53
CA SER A 279 25.15 -52.43 -24.59
C SER A 279 24.82 -52.81 -26.04
N THR A 280 25.86 -53.01 -26.84
CA THR A 280 25.79 -53.83 -28.06
C THR A 280 25.62 -55.32 -27.70
N PRO A 281 24.62 -56.02 -28.27
CA PRO A 281 24.55 -57.48 -28.20
C PRO A 281 25.23 -58.11 -29.43
N SER A 282 25.88 -59.26 -29.23
CA SER A 282 26.34 -60.15 -30.32
C SER A 282 26.58 -61.55 -29.78
N PRO A 283 26.44 -62.59 -30.63
CA PRO A 283 25.25 -63.04 -31.34
C PRO A 283 24.45 -64.11 -30.56
#